data_AF-A0AAJ2X1V5-F1
#
_entry.id   AF-A0AAJ2X1V5-F1
#
_cell.length_a   1.000
_cell.length_b   1.000
_cell.length_c   1.000
_cell.angle_alpha   90.00
_cell.angle_beta   90.00
_cell.angle_gamma   90.00
#
_symmetry.space_group_name_H-M   'P 1'
#
loop_
_entity.id
_entity.type
_entity.pdbx_description
1 polymer ?
#
loop_
_entity_poly.entity_id
_entity_poly.type
_entity_poly.pdbx_seq_one_letter_code
_entity_poly.pdbx_strand_id
1 'polypeptide(L)'
;MLRPVPRLQDAPMTPTAFISARRHARRLLVLLVLALAAPVAWAQAPSDADVNRLLAASRAQTMLDTMLPQIEAMQQQQFAQLTAQRQLDADQQAQLQRIQDRTRQTVRKALSWSELRPMYVDLYKRSFSREDVIAMAEFYESSAGQSLLDKTPALTQNLMGAIQQKMLPLFTDLQKDLEKIVNEPAAAQKP
;
A
#
# COMPACT_ATOMS: atom_id res chain seq x y z
N MET A 1 -107.28 10.98 2.50
CA MET A 1 -106.14 11.20 3.43
C MET A 1 -104.93 10.43 2.89
N LEU A 2 -103.80 11.13 2.80
CA LEU A 2 -102.54 10.71 2.18
C LEU A 2 -101.88 9.51 2.90
N ARG A 3 -101.22 8.64 2.14
CA ARG A 3 -99.93 8.03 2.51
C ARG A 3 -99.04 7.85 1.26
N PRO A 4 -97.75 8.20 1.31
CA PRO A 4 -96.90 8.35 0.12
C PRO A 4 -96.13 7.06 -0.24
N VAL A 5 -95.81 6.95 -1.53
CA VAL A 5 -94.95 5.94 -2.18
C VAL A 5 -93.47 6.24 -1.89
N PRO A 6 -92.62 5.23 -1.57
CA PRO A 6 -91.18 5.46 -1.42
C PRO A 6 -90.51 5.66 -2.78
N ARG A 7 -89.68 6.71 -2.88
CA ARG A 7 -88.88 7.09 -4.05
C ARG A 7 -87.68 6.18 -4.26
N LEU A 8 -87.33 6.03 -5.53
CA LEU A 8 -86.09 5.47 -6.07
C LEU A 8 -84.84 6.06 -5.39
N GLN A 9 -83.89 5.19 -5.13
CA GLN A 9 -82.61 5.47 -4.51
C GLN A 9 -81.59 5.80 -5.61
N ASP A 10 -81.28 7.09 -5.76
CA ASP A 10 -80.14 7.55 -6.57
C ASP A 10 -78.84 7.27 -5.82
N ALA A 11 -77.93 6.51 -6.44
CA ALA A 11 -76.59 6.27 -5.94
C ALA A 11 -75.65 7.44 -6.31
N PRO A 12 -74.93 8.06 -5.35
CA PRO A 12 -73.87 9.01 -5.70
C PRO A 12 -72.56 8.26 -6.01
N MET A 13 -72.04 8.46 -7.24
CA MET A 13 -70.65 8.19 -7.59
C MET A 13 -69.73 9.10 -6.77
N THR A 14 -68.92 8.54 -5.88
CA THR A 14 -67.94 9.33 -5.10
C THR A 14 -66.61 9.47 -5.88
N PRO A 15 -66.06 10.69 -6.02
CA PRO A 15 -64.76 10.91 -6.65
C PRO A 15 -63.64 10.84 -5.60
N THR A 16 -63.32 9.65 -5.09
CA THR A 16 -62.27 9.47 -4.07
C THR A 16 -60.86 9.24 -4.66
N ALA A 17 -60.73 9.03 -5.97
CA ALA A 17 -59.46 8.66 -6.60
C ALA A 17 -58.43 9.82 -6.71
N PHE A 18 -58.87 11.09 -6.74
CA PHE A 18 -57.97 12.22 -7.02
C PHE A 18 -57.14 12.70 -5.81
N ILE A 19 -57.54 12.37 -4.58
CA ILE A 19 -56.88 12.91 -3.37
C ILE A 19 -55.65 12.08 -2.98
N SER A 20 -55.64 10.77 -3.25
CA SER A 20 -54.49 9.90 -2.91
C SER A 20 -53.29 10.18 -3.84
N ALA A 21 -53.54 10.38 -5.14
CA ALA A 21 -52.50 10.63 -6.15
C ALA A 21 -51.65 11.87 -5.83
N ARG A 22 -52.27 12.95 -5.33
CA ARG A 22 -51.56 14.18 -4.90
C ARG A 22 -50.67 13.95 -3.66
N ARG A 23 -51.06 13.08 -2.74
CA ARG A 23 -50.27 12.74 -1.55
C ARG A 23 -49.06 11.87 -1.92
N HIS A 24 -49.23 10.94 -2.86
CA HIS A 24 -48.13 10.12 -3.38
C HIS A 24 -47.15 10.94 -4.22
N ALA A 25 -47.63 11.84 -5.08
CA ALA A 25 -46.78 12.77 -5.84
C ALA A 25 -45.93 13.67 -4.93
N ARG A 26 -46.52 14.21 -3.85
CA ARG A 26 -45.78 15.04 -2.87
C ARG A 26 -44.74 14.24 -2.08
N ARG A 27 -45.03 12.97 -1.73
CA ARG A 27 -44.07 12.07 -1.07
C ARG A 27 -42.91 11.68 -1.99
N LEU A 28 -43.20 11.40 -3.26
CA LEU A 28 -42.17 11.09 -4.27
C LEU A 28 -41.28 12.31 -4.55
N LEU A 29 -41.85 13.52 -4.56
CA LEU A 29 -41.09 14.76 -4.75
C LEU A 29 -40.18 15.06 -3.55
N VAL A 30 -40.63 14.81 -2.31
CA VAL A 30 -39.79 14.93 -1.12
C VAL A 30 -38.63 13.91 -1.13
N LEU A 31 -38.88 12.66 -1.53
CA LEU A 31 -37.83 11.64 -1.65
C LEU A 31 -36.81 11.99 -2.75
N LEU A 32 -37.26 12.55 -3.88
CA LEU A 32 -36.39 13.00 -4.97
C LEU A 32 -35.50 14.18 -4.53
N VAL A 33 -36.04 15.14 -3.78
CA VAL A 33 -35.27 16.27 -3.22
C VAL A 33 -34.29 15.80 -2.14
N LEU A 34 -34.66 14.81 -1.32
CA LEU A 34 -33.74 14.23 -0.32
C LEU A 34 -32.59 13.44 -0.98
N ALA A 35 -32.84 12.78 -2.11
CA ALA A 35 -31.82 12.08 -2.89
C ALA A 35 -30.84 13.03 -3.60
N LEU A 36 -31.29 14.22 -4.00
CA LEU A 36 -30.43 15.28 -4.56
C LEU A 36 -29.62 16.05 -3.50
N ALA A 37 -30.00 15.95 -2.23
CA ALA A 37 -29.29 16.59 -1.13
C ALA A 37 -28.16 15.72 -0.54
N ALA A 38 -27.96 14.51 -1.05
CA ALA A 38 -26.79 13.71 -0.69
C ALA A 38 -25.54 14.46 -1.19
N PRO A 39 -24.59 14.84 -0.31
CA PRO A 39 -23.35 15.45 -0.77
C PRO A 39 -22.66 14.45 -1.68
N VAL A 40 -22.41 14.85 -2.93
CA VAL A 40 -21.41 14.18 -3.76
C VAL A 40 -20.09 14.40 -3.03
N ALA A 41 -19.63 13.39 -2.30
CA ALA A 41 -18.33 13.41 -1.65
C ALA A 41 -17.27 13.36 -2.75
N TRP A 42 -16.90 14.53 -3.26
CA TRP A 42 -15.68 14.66 -4.05
C TRP A 42 -14.52 14.39 -3.11
N ALA A 43 -13.81 13.29 -3.37
CA ALA A 43 -12.54 12.98 -2.73
C ALA A 43 -11.64 14.21 -2.82
N GLN A 44 -11.44 14.90 -1.69
CA GLN A 44 -10.59 16.08 -1.66
C GLN A 44 -9.15 15.63 -1.71
N ALA A 45 -8.27 16.41 -2.37
CA ALA A 45 -6.85 16.16 -2.23
C ALA A 45 -6.41 16.43 -0.78
N PRO A 46 -5.52 15.61 -0.20
CA PRO A 46 -4.99 15.85 1.14
C PRO A 46 -4.19 17.16 1.19
N SER A 47 -4.16 17.80 2.35
CA SER A 47 -3.25 18.92 2.59
C SER A 47 -1.82 18.42 2.85
N ASP A 48 -0.84 19.31 2.73
CA ASP A 48 0.55 19.01 3.10
C ASP A 48 0.64 18.54 4.57
N ALA A 49 -0.18 19.11 5.46
CA ALA A 49 -0.23 18.71 6.86
C ALA A 49 -0.72 17.27 7.04
N ASP A 50 -1.78 16.89 6.31
CA ASP A 50 -2.33 15.52 6.36
C ASP A 50 -1.28 14.49 5.92
N VAL A 51 -0.59 14.76 4.80
CA VAL A 51 0.46 13.85 4.31
C VAL A 51 1.67 13.81 5.24
N ASN A 52 2.10 14.97 5.77
CA ASN A 52 3.22 15.01 6.69
C ASN A 52 2.95 14.26 7.99
N ARG A 53 1.70 14.29 8.48
CA ARG A 53 1.26 13.47 9.62
C ARG A 53 1.39 11.98 9.30
N LEU A 54 0.88 11.54 8.14
CA LEU A 54 1.03 10.16 7.69
C LEU A 54 2.51 9.73 7.61
N LEU A 55 3.36 10.53 6.95
CA LEU A 55 4.78 10.21 6.77
C LEU A 55 5.54 10.12 8.10
N ALA A 56 5.19 10.97 9.07
CA ALA A 56 5.74 10.91 10.42
C ALA A 56 5.28 9.65 11.16
N ALA A 57 3.97 9.37 11.15
CA ALA A 57 3.37 8.20 11.80
C ALA A 57 3.92 6.88 11.24
N SER A 58 4.12 6.80 9.92
CA SER A 58 4.67 5.63 9.23
C SER A 58 6.18 5.49 9.36
N ARG A 59 6.86 6.42 10.04
CA ARG A 59 8.33 6.48 10.19
C ARG A 59 9.07 6.46 8.84
N ALA A 60 8.53 7.14 7.83
CA ALA A 60 9.07 7.15 6.47
C ALA A 60 10.53 7.63 6.41
N GLN A 61 10.87 8.67 7.20
CA GLN A 61 12.24 9.16 7.32
C GLN A 61 13.19 8.08 7.85
N THR A 62 12.83 7.41 8.94
CA THR A 62 13.66 6.33 9.52
C THR A 62 13.88 5.20 8.52
N MET A 63 12.87 4.90 7.70
CA MET A 63 13.03 3.90 6.66
C MET A 63 14.08 4.32 5.62
N LEU A 64 14.01 5.56 5.12
CA LEU A 64 15.01 6.10 4.20
C LEU A 64 16.42 6.09 4.82
N ASP A 65 16.54 6.55 6.07
CA ASP A 65 17.80 6.58 6.80
C ASP A 65 18.40 5.17 6.98
N THR A 66 17.57 4.15 7.10
CA THR A 66 17.98 2.74 7.22
C THR A 66 18.44 2.15 5.88
N MET A 67 17.82 2.56 4.77
CA MET A 67 18.17 2.06 3.42
C MET A 67 19.45 2.69 2.87
N LEU A 68 19.73 3.95 3.22
CA LEU A 68 20.88 4.70 2.69
C LEU A 68 22.23 3.99 2.86
N PRO A 69 22.61 3.47 4.05
CA PRO A 69 23.86 2.74 4.22
C PRO A 69 23.99 1.51 3.33
N GLN A 70 22.88 0.81 3.06
CA GLN A 70 22.88 -0.37 2.21
C GLN A 70 23.14 0.00 0.74
N ILE A 71 22.54 1.11 0.27
CA ILE A 71 22.78 1.65 -1.08
C ILE A 71 24.25 2.07 -1.22
N GLU A 72 24.81 2.74 -0.20
CA GLU A 72 26.21 3.14 -0.19
C GLU A 72 27.16 1.94 -0.20
N ALA A 73 26.89 0.92 0.61
CA ALA A 73 27.69 -0.30 0.64
C ALA A 73 27.67 -1.02 -0.72
N MET A 74 26.50 -1.09 -1.38
CA MET A 74 26.38 -1.67 -2.71
C MET A 74 27.20 -0.88 -3.74
N GLN A 75 27.16 0.46 -3.70
CA GLN A 75 27.95 1.31 -4.58
C GLN A 75 29.46 1.13 -4.34
N GLN A 76 29.88 1.08 -3.06
CA GLN A 76 31.28 0.84 -2.70
C GLN A 76 31.77 -0.52 -3.22
N GLN A 77 30.95 -1.56 -3.08
CA GLN A 77 31.29 -2.88 -3.59
C GLN A 77 31.43 -2.89 -5.11
N GLN A 78 30.51 -2.24 -5.84
CA GLN A 78 30.61 -2.10 -7.29
C GLN A 78 31.87 -1.34 -7.70
N PHE A 79 32.19 -0.26 -6.99
CA PHE A 79 33.39 0.52 -7.25
C PHE A 79 34.66 -0.31 -7.02
N ALA A 80 34.74 -1.02 -5.90
CA ALA A 80 35.86 -1.89 -5.57
C ALA A 80 36.08 -2.96 -6.64
N GLN A 81 35.00 -3.57 -7.15
CA GLN A 81 35.06 -4.55 -8.24
C GLN A 81 35.62 -3.95 -9.55
N LEU A 82 35.21 -2.73 -9.92
CA LEU A 82 35.73 -2.05 -11.11
C LEU A 82 37.22 -1.70 -11.00
N THR A 83 37.69 -1.39 -9.80
CA THR A 83 39.09 -1.05 -9.56
C THR A 83 39.98 -2.25 -9.24
N ALA A 84 39.41 -3.41 -8.88
CA ALA A 84 40.17 -4.58 -8.40
C ALA A 84 41.18 -5.12 -9.43
N GLN A 85 40.92 -4.94 -10.73
CA GLN A 85 41.81 -5.39 -11.80
C GLN A 85 42.78 -4.32 -12.30
N ARG A 86 42.74 -3.11 -11.72
CA ARG A 86 43.60 -1.99 -12.11
C ARG A 86 44.79 -1.93 -11.17
N GLN A 87 46.01 -1.93 -11.72
CA GLN A 87 47.19 -1.50 -10.95
C GLN A 87 47.14 0.03 -10.86
N LEU A 88 47.04 0.54 -9.64
CA LEU A 88 46.88 1.96 -9.36
C LEU A 88 48.05 2.41 -8.49
N ASP A 89 48.72 3.49 -8.88
CA ASP A 89 49.70 4.15 -8.04
C ASP A 89 49.04 4.92 -6.87
N ALA A 90 49.85 5.45 -5.95
CA ALA A 90 49.34 6.14 -4.76
C ALA A 90 48.50 7.38 -5.10
N ASP A 91 48.87 8.13 -6.14
CA ASP A 91 48.15 9.34 -6.55
C ASP A 91 46.79 8.99 -7.15
N GLN A 92 46.74 7.94 -7.97
CA GLN A 92 45.51 7.40 -8.56
C GLN A 92 44.58 6.84 -7.49
N GLN A 93 45.10 6.12 -6.49
CA GLN A 93 44.31 5.65 -5.34
C GLN A 93 43.69 6.82 -4.57
N ALA A 94 44.46 7.86 -4.28
CA ALA A 94 43.97 9.06 -3.60
C ALA A 94 42.93 9.84 -4.43
N GLN A 95 43.06 9.88 -5.76
CA GLN A 95 42.04 10.44 -6.64
C GLN A 95 40.74 9.63 -6.61
N LEU A 96 40.84 8.29 -6.64
CA LEU A 96 39.69 7.40 -6.60
C LEU A 96 38.93 7.50 -5.27
N GLN A 97 39.64 7.57 -4.15
CA GLN A 97 39.02 7.78 -2.83
C GLN A 97 38.24 9.10 -2.78
N ARG A 98 38.81 10.20 -3.31
CA ARG A 98 38.11 11.49 -3.40
C ARG A 98 36.84 11.42 -4.26
N ILE A 99 36.87 10.68 -5.36
CA ILE A 99 35.70 10.47 -6.22
C ILE A 99 34.63 9.67 -5.46
N GLN A 100 35.02 8.59 -4.78
CA GLN A 100 34.09 7.80 -3.96
C GLN A 100 33.43 8.65 -2.87
N ASP A 101 34.22 9.42 -2.12
CA ASP A 101 33.70 10.28 -1.05
C ASP A 101 32.74 11.34 -1.57
N ARG A 102 33.09 12.01 -2.68
CA ARG A 102 32.20 12.98 -3.34
C ARG A 102 30.91 12.31 -3.80
N THR A 103 30.99 11.12 -4.38
CA THR A 103 29.83 10.38 -4.89
C THR A 103 28.91 9.98 -3.74
N ARG A 104 29.47 9.44 -2.64
CA ARG A 104 28.73 9.11 -1.42
C ARG A 104 28.01 10.33 -0.85
N GLN A 105 28.69 11.47 -0.72
CA GLN A 105 28.06 12.71 -0.26
C GLN A 105 26.94 13.19 -1.17
N THR A 106 27.13 13.07 -2.49
CA THR A 106 26.12 13.45 -3.49
C THR A 106 24.88 12.57 -3.36
N VAL A 107 25.04 11.26 -3.25
CA VAL A 107 23.95 10.30 -3.05
C VAL A 107 23.22 10.58 -1.74
N ARG A 108 23.94 10.75 -0.62
CA ARG A 108 23.33 11.11 0.68
C ARG A 108 22.49 12.36 0.60
N LYS A 109 22.99 13.40 -0.07
CA LYS A 109 22.25 14.65 -0.22
C LYS A 109 21.00 14.43 -1.06
N ALA A 110 21.14 13.85 -2.25
CA ALA A 110 20.03 13.65 -3.20
C ALA A 110 18.90 12.77 -2.62
N LEU A 111 19.26 11.80 -1.79
CA LEU A 111 18.32 10.88 -1.15
C LEU A 111 17.99 11.27 0.31
N SER A 112 18.40 12.45 0.76
CA SER A 112 18.08 12.92 2.10
C SER A 112 16.59 13.19 2.24
N TRP A 113 16.08 13.07 3.47
CA TRP A 113 14.68 13.37 3.76
C TRP A 113 14.27 14.78 3.33
N SER A 114 15.15 15.77 3.48
CA SER A 114 14.87 17.15 3.06
C SER A 114 14.63 17.30 1.56
N GLU A 115 15.35 16.54 0.73
CA GLU A 115 15.20 16.58 -0.74
C GLU A 115 14.02 15.73 -1.20
N LEU A 116 13.79 14.57 -0.58
CA LEU A 116 12.75 13.62 -1.02
C LEU A 116 11.36 13.95 -0.47
N ARG A 117 11.24 14.50 0.75
CA ARG A 117 9.94 14.76 1.39
C ARG A 117 8.97 15.56 0.51
N PRO A 118 9.37 16.67 -0.16
CA PRO A 118 8.45 17.40 -1.03
C PRO A 118 7.89 16.55 -2.17
N MET A 119 8.72 15.67 -2.74
CA MET A 119 8.30 14.73 -3.78
C MET A 119 7.30 13.71 -3.25
N TYR A 120 7.55 13.14 -2.06
CA TYR A 120 6.58 12.26 -1.40
C TYR A 120 5.24 12.96 -1.17
N VAL A 121 5.28 14.19 -0.64
CA VAL A 121 4.06 14.97 -0.39
C VAL A 121 3.24 15.18 -1.66
N ASP A 122 3.88 15.61 -2.75
CA ASP A 122 3.20 15.81 -4.04
C ASP A 122 2.60 14.50 -4.59
N LEU A 123 3.35 13.39 -4.51
CA LEU A 123 2.88 12.08 -4.97
C LEU A 123 1.66 11.59 -4.18
N TYR A 124 1.66 11.71 -2.86
CA TYR A 124 0.50 11.35 -2.03
C TYR A 124 -0.73 12.21 -2.37
N LYS A 125 -0.54 13.51 -2.56
CA LYS A 125 -1.64 14.43 -2.94
C LYS A 125 -2.28 14.12 -4.29
N ARG A 126 -1.51 13.54 -5.21
CA ARG A 126 -2.00 13.13 -6.53
C ARG A 126 -2.60 11.73 -6.55
N SER A 127 -2.22 10.88 -5.61
CA SER A 127 -2.54 9.46 -5.65
C SER A 127 -3.65 9.04 -4.70
N PHE A 128 -3.85 9.79 -3.61
CA PHE A 128 -4.77 9.44 -2.54
C PHE A 128 -5.77 10.56 -2.27
N SER A 129 -6.96 10.17 -1.80
CA SER A 129 -7.91 11.11 -1.22
C SER A 129 -7.43 11.57 0.15
N ARG A 130 -7.99 12.69 0.62
CA ARG A 130 -7.75 13.20 1.98
C ARG A 130 -8.21 12.20 3.02
N GLU A 131 -9.36 11.58 2.79
CA GLU A 131 -9.95 10.59 3.67
C GLU A 131 -9.02 9.38 3.83
N ASP A 132 -8.44 8.88 2.73
CA ASP A 132 -7.48 7.77 2.78
C ASP A 132 -6.24 8.14 3.58
N VAL A 133 -5.64 9.30 3.31
CA VAL A 133 -4.42 9.74 4.02
C VAL A 133 -4.66 9.90 5.51
N ILE A 134 -5.80 10.46 5.90
CA ILE A 134 -6.17 10.60 7.32
C ILE A 134 -6.33 9.23 7.97
N ALA A 135 -7.07 8.31 7.34
CA ALA A 135 -7.28 6.97 7.88
C ALA A 135 -5.97 6.19 8.00
N MET A 136 -5.07 6.31 7.02
CA MET A 136 -3.74 5.72 7.08
C MET A 136 -2.91 6.31 8.23
N ALA A 137 -2.96 7.64 8.42
CA ALA A 137 -2.24 8.30 9.50
C ALA A 137 -2.75 7.82 10.87
N GLU A 138 -4.07 7.79 11.06
CA GLU A 138 -4.70 7.29 12.30
C GLU A 138 -4.33 5.84 12.59
N PHE A 139 -4.32 4.98 11.56
CA PHE A 139 -3.89 3.60 11.72
C PHE A 139 -2.43 3.53 12.18
N TYR A 140 -1.50 4.22 11.50
CA TYR A 140 -0.09 4.19 11.88
C TYR A 140 0.14 4.82 13.26
N GLU A 141 -0.62 5.83 13.68
CA GLU A 141 -0.54 6.40 15.03
C GLU A 141 -1.09 5.47 16.12
N SER A 142 -1.96 4.52 15.78
CA SER A 142 -2.51 3.58 16.74
C SER A 142 -1.44 2.63 17.31
N SER A 143 -1.72 2.06 18.49
CA SER A 143 -0.85 1.05 19.12
C SER A 143 -0.66 -0.18 18.22
N ALA A 144 -1.69 -0.56 17.46
CA ALA A 144 -1.63 -1.66 16.51
C ALA A 144 -0.72 -1.31 15.31
N GLY A 145 -0.85 -0.11 14.75
CA GLY A 145 -0.02 0.35 13.64
C GLY A 145 1.45 0.48 14.01
N GLN A 146 1.75 1.08 15.17
CA GLN A 146 3.13 1.12 15.68
C GLN A 146 3.68 -0.28 15.97
N SER A 147 2.88 -1.16 16.60
CA SER A 147 3.31 -2.55 16.83
C SER A 147 3.54 -3.32 15.53
N LEU A 148 2.84 -2.99 14.44
CA LEU A 148 3.10 -3.58 13.13
C LEU A 148 4.48 -3.15 12.64
N LEU A 149 4.77 -1.83 12.64
CA LEU A 149 6.08 -1.29 12.23
C LEU A 149 7.23 -1.92 13.02
N ASP A 150 7.07 -2.11 14.33
CA ASP A 150 8.10 -2.67 15.20
C ASP A 150 8.32 -4.18 14.98
N LYS A 151 7.23 -4.94 14.73
CA LYS A 151 7.29 -6.42 14.69
C LYS A 151 7.47 -7.00 13.30
N THR A 152 7.12 -6.27 12.24
CA THR A 152 7.25 -6.78 10.86
C THR A 152 8.68 -7.19 10.50
N PRO A 153 9.74 -6.43 10.83
CA PRO A 153 11.12 -6.84 10.52
C PRO A 153 11.48 -8.19 11.17
N ALA A 154 11.15 -8.37 12.45
CA ALA A 154 11.41 -9.62 13.17
C ALA A 154 10.55 -10.77 12.62
N LEU A 155 9.30 -10.50 12.26
CA LEU A 155 8.42 -11.49 11.62
C LEU A 155 9.02 -11.98 10.29
N THR A 156 9.48 -11.07 9.43
CA THR A 156 10.12 -11.42 8.16
C THR A 156 11.40 -12.23 8.38
N GLN A 157 12.24 -11.84 9.34
CA GLN A 157 13.46 -12.59 9.69
C GLN A 157 13.14 -14.01 10.18
N ASN A 158 12.18 -14.14 11.09
CA ASN A 158 11.73 -15.43 11.61
C ASN A 158 11.14 -16.33 10.50
N LEU A 159 10.38 -15.73 9.59
CA LEU A 159 9.82 -16.45 8.45
C LEU A 159 10.92 -17.03 7.54
N MET A 160 11.96 -16.24 7.25
CA MET A 160 13.10 -16.72 6.47
C MET A 160 13.81 -17.89 7.17
N GLY A 161 14.00 -17.82 8.49
CA GLY A 161 14.56 -18.92 9.28
C GLY A 161 13.69 -20.18 9.23
N ALA A 162 12.37 -20.03 9.35
CA ALA A 162 11.43 -21.15 9.27
C ALA A 162 11.43 -21.81 7.87
N ILE A 163 11.53 -21.01 6.81
CA ILE A 163 11.67 -21.52 5.44
C ILE A 163 12.97 -22.32 5.30
N GLN A 164 14.10 -21.80 5.79
CA GLN A 164 15.38 -22.52 5.75
C GLN A 164 15.30 -23.87 6.47
N GLN A 165 14.71 -23.90 7.67
CA GLN A 165 14.51 -25.16 8.42
C GLN A 165 13.63 -26.15 7.66
N LYS A 166 12.58 -25.67 7.00
CA LYS A 166 11.69 -26.51 6.17
C LYS A 166 12.39 -27.07 4.93
N MET A 167 13.38 -26.37 4.39
CA MET A 167 14.14 -26.81 3.22
C MET A 167 15.24 -27.83 3.56
N LEU A 168 15.75 -27.87 4.80
CA LEU A 168 16.84 -28.78 5.19
C LEU A 168 16.60 -30.26 4.84
N PRO A 169 15.43 -30.87 5.16
CA PRO A 169 15.20 -32.28 4.83
C PRO A 169 15.20 -32.57 3.32
N LEU A 170 14.71 -31.61 2.51
CA LEU A 170 14.68 -31.76 1.05
C LEU A 170 16.10 -31.83 0.47
N PHE A 171 17.03 -31.05 1.03
CA PHE A 171 18.44 -31.13 0.63
C PHE A 171 19.07 -32.46 1.04
N THR A 172 18.75 -32.97 2.24
CA THR A 172 19.23 -34.28 2.70
C THR A 172 18.71 -35.41 1.81
N ASP A 173 17.44 -35.37 1.40
CA ASP A 173 16.87 -36.40 0.53
C ASP A 173 17.46 -36.32 -0.88
N LEU A 174 17.66 -35.11 -1.41
CA LEU A 174 18.39 -34.91 -2.67
C LEU A 174 19.81 -35.48 -2.60
N GLN A 175 20.54 -35.26 -1.49
CA GLN A 175 21.88 -35.84 -1.29
C GLN A 175 21.83 -37.37 -1.33
N LYS A 176 20.88 -38.00 -0.61
CA LYS A 176 20.71 -39.45 -0.63
C LYS A 176 20.39 -39.99 -2.03
N ASP A 177 19.55 -39.30 -2.78
CA ASP A 177 19.18 -39.74 -4.13
C ASP A 177 20.36 -39.58 -5.10
N LEU A 178 21.17 -38.53 -4.97
CA LEU A 178 22.43 -38.39 -5.72
C LEU A 178 23.43 -39.49 -5.35
N GLU A 179 23.58 -39.82 -4.06
CA GLU A 179 24.45 -40.91 -3.60
C GLU A 179 24.03 -42.27 -4.17
N LYS A 180 22.72 -42.54 -4.27
CA LYS A 180 22.22 -43.78 -4.90
C LYS A 180 22.61 -43.86 -6.38
N ILE A 181 22.46 -42.77 -7.13
CA ILE A 181 22.80 -42.74 -8.56
C ILE A 181 24.30 -42.95 -8.78
N VAL A 182 25.15 -42.36 -7.93
CA VAL A 182 26.61 -42.49 -8.05
C VAL A 182 27.09 -43.88 -7.62
N ASN A 183 26.43 -44.50 -6.63
CA ASN A 183 26.82 -45.81 -6.10
C ASN A 183 26.10 -46.99 -6.76
N GLU A 184 25.08 -46.77 -7.59
CA GLU A 184 24.54 -47.81 -8.47
C GLU A 184 25.51 -48.06 -9.63
N PRO A 185 26.09 -49.28 -9.76
CA PRO A 185 26.91 -49.59 -10.91
C PRO A 185 26.05 -49.50 -12.17
N ALA A 186 26.56 -48.80 -13.20
CA ALA A 186 25.89 -48.63 -14.48
C ALA A 186 25.28 -49.97 -14.92
N ALA A 187 23.94 -50.06 -14.91
CA ALA A 187 23.24 -51.25 -15.34
C ALA A 187 23.73 -51.58 -16.75
N ALA A 188 24.41 -52.72 -16.88
CA ALA A 188 25.02 -53.16 -18.11
C ALA A 188 24.01 -53.05 -19.25
N GLN A 189 24.27 -52.13 -20.18
CA GLN A 189 23.56 -52.04 -21.44
C GLN A 189 23.75 -53.39 -22.13
N LYS A 190 22.68 -54.20 -22.17
CA LYS A 190 22.69 -55.46 -22.91
C LYS A 190 22.64 -55.12 -24.41
N PRO A 191 23.46 -55.80 -25.24
CA PRO A 191 23.54 -55.57 -26.69
C PRO A 191 22.26 -55.97 -27.43
#